data_AF-T0ZJ94-F1
#
_entry.id   AF-T0ZJ94-F1
#
_cell.length_a   1.000
_cell.length_b   1.000
_cell.length_c   1.000
_cell.angle_alpha   90.00
_cell.angle_beta   90.00
_cell.angle_gamma   90.00
#
_symmetry.space_group_name_H-M   'P 1'
#
loop_
_entity.id
_entity.type
_entity.pdbx_description
1 polymer ?
#
loop_
_entity_poly.entity_id
_entity_poly.type
_entity_poly.pdbx_seq_one_letter_code
_entity_poly.pdbx_strand_id
1 'polypeptide(L)'
;MDEVRRRLRLKHYSLRTEKVYVAWIRRFILFHGKRHPRTLGATQVERFLSELAMHGGVAASTRNQALSALLFLDREVLHIDLPWLDNVVRAKR
;
A
#
# COMPACT_ATOMS: atom_id res chain seq x y z
N MET A 1 3.08 13.61 1.79
CA MET A 1 3.10 12.79 0.55
C MET A 1 4.34 13.04 -0.29
N ASP A 2 5.09 14.10 -0.04
CA ASP A 2 6.27 14.45 -0.86
C ASP A 2 7.44 13.49 -0.66
N GLU A 3 7.60 12.96 0.55
CA GLU A 3 8.52 11.86 0.85
C GLU A 3 8.31 10.65 -0.08
N VAL A 4 7.06 10.19 -0.19
CA VAL A 4 6.69 9.06 -1.07
C VAL A 4 7.09 9.33 -2.52
N ARG A 5 6.77 10.53 -3.02
CA ARG A 5 7.13 10.93 -4.40
C ARG A 5 8.64 11.01 -4.59
N ARG A 6 9.35 11.61 -3.64
CA ARG A 6 10.82 11.70 -3.68
C ARG A 6 11.43 10.31 -3.76
N ARG A 7 10.99 9.38 -2.90
CA ARG A 7 11.49 8.01 -2.86
C ARG A 7 11.19 7.24 -4.14
N LEU A 8 9.99 7.40 -4.72
CA LEU A 8 9.62 6.78 -6.00
C LEU A 8 10.53 7.26 -7.14
N ARG A 9 10.79 8.56 -7.22
CA ARG A 9 11.66 9.14 -8.25
C ARG A 9 13.13 8.74 -8.07
N LEU A 10 13.61 8.68 -6.83
CA LEU A 10 14.95 8.16 -6.51
C LEU A 10 15.12 6.70 -6.92
N LYS A 11 14.05 5.91 -6.87
CA LYS A 11 14.03 4.53 -7.36
C LYS A 11 13.66 4.41 -8.85
N HIS A 12 13.66 5.53 -9.58
CA HIS A 12 13.39 5.59 -11.02
C HIS A 12 12.03 5.01 -11.46
N TYR A 13 11.02 5.04 -10.58
CA TYR A 13 9.66 4.69 -11.00
C TYR A 13 9.11 5.73 -11.96
N SER A 14 8.29 5.28 -12.92
CA SER A 14 7.60 6.17 -13.84
C SER A 14 6.64 7.12 -13.11
N LEU A 15 6.40 8.30 -13.67
CA LEU A 15 5.40 9.25 -13.16
C LEU A 15 3.99 8.64 -13.12
N ARG A 16 3.70 7.68 -14.00
CA ARG A 16 2.44 6.92 -13.97
C ARG A 16 2.35 6.07 -12.71
N THR A 17 3.41 5.33 -12.38
CA THR A 17 3.46 4.53 -11.15
C THR A 17 3.39 5.42 -9.91
N GLU A 18 4.05 6.59 -9.94
CA GLU A 18 3.97 7.56 -8.85
C GLU A 18 2.53 7.99 -8.57
N LYS A 19 1.79 8.38 -9.60
CA LYS A 19 0.38 8.76 -9.48
C LYS A 19 -0.46 7.64 -8.87
N VAL A 20 -0.26 6.40 -9.33
CA VAL A 20 -0.99 5.22 -8.82
C VAL A 20 -0.67 4.96 -7.35
N TYR A 21 0.61 4.95 -6.98
CA TYR A 21 1.03 4.65 -5.60
C TYR A 21 0.54 5.73 -4.63
N VAL A 22 0.71 7.00 -4.99
CA VAL A 22 0.22 8.12 -4.20
C VAL A 22 -1.29 8.05 -4.02
N ALA A 23 -2.06 7.69 -5.06
CA ALA A 23 -3.50 7.53 -4.97
C ALA A 23 -3.91 6.41 -4.01
N TRP A 24 -3.26 5.25 -4.08
CA TRP A 24 -3.55 4.12 -3.18
C TRP A 24 -3.20 4.43 -1.73
N ILE A 25 -2.04 5.04 -1.47
CA ILE A 25 -1.63 5.43 -0.12
C ILE A 25 -2.61 6.47 0.46
N ARG A 26 -3.08 7.43 -0.34
CA ARG A 26 -4.13 8.38 0.12
C ARG A 26 -5.42 7.67 0.47
N ARG A 27 -5.90 6.75 -0.37
CA ARG A 27 -7.12 5.99 -0.12
C ARG A 27 -7.01 5.17 1.16
N PHE A 28 -5.87 4.53 1.40
CA PHE A 28 -5.60 3.79 2.63
C PHE A 28 -5.65 4.69 3.88
N ILE A 29 -4.98 5.85 3.83
CA ILE A 29 -4.99 6.82 4.94
C ILE A 29 -6.42 7.31 5.22
N LEU A 30 -7.18 7.62 4.17
CA LEU A 30 -8.56 8.09 4.31
C LEU A 30 -9.49 7.02 4.86
N PHE A 31 -9.35 5.77 4.39
CA PHE A 31 -10.12 4.62 4.88
C PHE A 31 -9.92 4.40 6.39
N HIS A 32 -8.72 4.66 6.90
CA HIS A 32 -8.40 4.57 8.33
C HIS A 32 -8.53 5.89 9.08
N GLY A 33 -9.36 6.83 8.60
CA GLY A 33 -9.72 8.05 9.33
C GLY A 33 -8.57 9.05 9.48
N LYS A 34 -7.70 9.15 8.47
CA LYS A 34 -6.50 10.04 8.46
C LYS A 34 -5.46 9.72 9.54
N ARG A 35 -5.52 8.53 10.13
CA ARG A 35 -4.48 8.04 11.04
C ARG A 35 -3.13 7.96 10.31
N HIS A 36 -2.06 8.26 11.04
CA HIS A 36 -0.72 8.20 10.47
C HIS A 36 -0.36 6.75 10.09
N PRO A 37 0.13 6.46 8.87
CA PRO A 37 0.45 5.11 8.39
C PRO A 37 1.36 4.29 9.30
N ARG A 38 2.34 4.92 9.98
CA ARG A 38 3.20 4.25 10.96
C ARG A 38 2.44 3.58 12.12
N THR A 39 1.20 3.99 12.37
CA THR A 39 0.31 3.40 13.40
C THR A 39 -0.67 2.37 12.82
N LEU A 40 -0.59 2.09 11.51
CA LEU A 40 -1.45 1.18 10.78
C LEU A 40 -0.60 -0.02 10.34
N GLY A 41 -0.79 -1.17 10.99
CA GLY A 41 -0.02 -2.38 10.74
C GLY A 41 -0.72 -3.35 9.77
N ALA A 42 -0.26 -4.60 9.80
CA ALA A 42 -0.74 -5.70 8.97
C ALA A 42 -2.28 -5.79 8.90
N THR A 43 -2.93 -5.79 10.06
CA THR A 43 -4.39 -5.90 10.18
C THR A 43 -5.11 -4.77 9.46
N GLN A 44 -4.56 -3.56 9.47
CA GLN A 44 -5.16 -2.42 8.77
C GLN A 44 -4.96 -2.52 7.25
N VAL A 45 -3.82 -3.06 6.81
CA VAL A 45 -3.57 -3.36 5.39
C VAL A 45 -4.52 -4.44 4.90
N GLU A 46 -4.64 -5.55 5.62
CA GLU A 46 -5.56 -6.65 5.29
C GLU A 46 -7.00 -6.18 5.23
N ARG A 47 -7.47 -5.43 6.25
CA ARG A 47 -8.83 -4.88 6.26
C ARG A 47 -9.10 -4.00 5.05
N PHE A 48 -8.15 -3.14 4.66
CA PHE A 48 -8.30 -2.28 3.49
C PHE A 48 -8.35 -3.09 2.19
N LEU A 49 -7.49 -4.10 2.04
CA LEU A 49 -7.46 -4.93 0.83
C LEU A 49 -8.68 -5.84 0.71
N SER A 50 -9.17 -6.39 1.82
CA SER A 50 -10.43 -7.13 1.87
C SER A 50 -11.59 -6.24 1.51
N GLU A 51 -11.59 -4.99 1.97
CA GLU A 51 -12.65 -4.05 1.63
C GLU A 51 -12.70 -3.71 0.14
N LEU A 52 -11.53 -3.49 -0.48
CA LEU A 52 -11.44 -3.30 -1.92
C LEU A 52 -12.00 -4.50 -2.70
N ALA A 53 -11.79 -5.72 -2.20
CA ALA A 53 -12.27 -6.94 -2.85
C ALA A 53 -13.79 -7.14 -2.67
N MET A 54 -14.33 -6.87 -1.48
CA MET A 54 -15.75 -7.10 -1.17
C MET A 54 -16.66 -6.02 -1.73
N HIS A 55 -16.35 -4.75 -1.50
CA HIS A 55 -17.26 -3.64 -1.87
C HIS A 55 -16.83 -2.94 -3.15
N GLY A 56 -15.54 -3.02 -3.51
CA GLY A 56 -15.03 -2.40 -4.73
C GLY A 56 -15.13 -3.26 -6.00
N GLY A 57 -15.42 -4.56 -5.86
CA GLY A 57 -15.42 -5.51 -6.99
C GLY A 57 -14.14 -5.49 -7.81
N VAL A 58 -13.01 -5.09 -7.20
CA VAL A 58 -11.81 -4.75 -7.98
C VAL A 58 -11.12 -6.00 -8.50
N ALA A 59 -10.61 -5.91 -9.73
CA ALA A 59 -9.80 -6.97 -10.31
C ALA A 59 -8.57 -7.29 -9.45
N ALA A 60 -8.08 -8.53 -9.51
CA ALA A 60 -6.90 -8.97 -8.78
C ALA A 60 -5.67 -8.09 -9.07
N SER A 61 -5.53 -7.58 -10.29
CA SER A 61 -4.46 -6.65 -10.69
C SER A 61 -4.55 -5.31 -9.97
N THR A 62 -5.76 -4.78 -9.78
CA THR A 62 -6.03 -3.54 -9.02
C THR A 62 -5.71 -3.72 -7.54
N ARG A 63 -6.10 -4.85 -6.94
CA ARG A 63 -5.71 -5.20 -5.56
C ARG A 63 -4.20 -5.32 -5.40
N ASN A 64 -3.52 -5.93 -6.37
CA ASN A 64 -2.06 -6.05 -6.35
C ASN A 64 -1.38 -4.67 -6.44
N GLN A 65 -1.88 -3.74 -7.25
CA GLN A 65 -1.34 -2.37 -7.30
C GLN A 65 -1.51 -1.64 -5.96
N ALA A 66 -2.66 -1.81 -5.29
CA ALA A 66 -2.89 -1.26 -3.96
C ALA A 66 -1.90 -1.85 -2.94
N LEU A 67 -1.76 -3.19 -2.91
CA LEU A 67 -0.81 -3.87 -2.04
C LEU A 67 0.62 -3.38 -2.31
N SER A 68 1.09 -3.38 -3.56
CA SER A 68 2.45 -2.91 -3.88
C SER A 68 2.72 -1.47 -3.43
N ALA A 69 1.74 -0.58 -3.54
CA ALA A 69 1.87 0.79 -3.06
C ALA A 69 2.02 0.87 -1.54
N LEU A 70 1.30 0.03 -0.79
CA LEU A 70 1.41 -0.02 0.68
C LEU A 70 2.73 -0.64 1.15
N LEU A 71 3.18 -1.71 0.48
CA LEU A 71 4.49 -2.30 0.77
C LEU A 71 5.63 -1.33 0.49
N PHE A 72 5.51 -0.54 -0.58
CA PHE A 72 6.47 0.52 -0.87
C PHE A 72 6.47 1.58 0.23
N LEU A 73 5.30 2.03 0.69
CA LEU A 73 5.20 2.99 1.79
C LEU A 73 5.91 2.46 3.04
N ASP A 74 5.60 1.25 3.46
CA ASP A 74 6.12 0.71 4.71
C ASP A 74 7.64 0.50 4.65
N ARG A 75 8.14 -0.13 3.56
CA ARG A 75 9.57 -0.47 3.44
C ARG A 75 10.45 0.72 3.08
N GLU A 76 10.02 1.50 2.09
CA GLU A 76 10.91 2.48 1.45
C GLU A 76 10.80 3.88 2.06
N VAL A 77 9.69 4.16 2.73
CA VAL A 77 9.39 5.49 3.28
C VAL A 77 9.31 5.47 4.80
N LEU A 78 8.65 4.46 5.39
CA LEU A 78 8.52 4.36 6.84
C LEU A 78 9.63 3.56 7.50
N HIS A 79 10.39 2.79 6.72
CA HIS A 79 11.44 1.88 7.18
C HIS A 79 10.93 0.90 8.26
N ILE A 80 9.74 0.37 8.03
CA ILE A 80 9.11 -0.63 8.90
C ILE A 80 9.38 -2.00 8.30
N ASP A 81 9.97 -2.89 9.12
CA ASP A 81 10.06 -4.30 8.79
C ASP A 81 8.66 -4.91 8.73
N LEU A 82 8.38 -5.68 7.69
CA LEU A 82 7.09 -6.31 7.44
C LEU A 82 7.16 -7.83 7.66
N PRO A 83 7.33 -8.31 8.91
CA PRO A 83 7.43 -9.75 9.17
C PRO A 83 6.13 -10.49 8.81
N TRP A 84 4.99 -9.81 8.75
CA TRP A 84 3.72 -10.38 8.32
C TRP A 84 3.61 -10.59 6.80
N LEU A 85 4.49 -9.99 5.99
CA LEU A 85 4.42 -10.14 4.54
C LEU A 85 4.73 -11.57 4.09
N ASP A 86 5.58 -12.27 4.83
CA ASP A 86 5.90 -13.67 4.57
C ASP A 86 4.64 -14.57 4.61
N ASN A 87 3.66 -14.22 5.44
CA ASN A 87 2.39 -14.93 5.54
C ASN A 87 1.44 -14.58 4.38
N VAL A 88 1.42 -13.32 3.94
CA VAL A 88 0.55 -12.87 2.84
C VAL A 88 1.02 -13.40 1.47
N VAL A 89 2.33 -13.54 1.26
CA VAL A 89 2.88 -14.15 0.03
C VAL A 89 2.69 -15.68 0.04
N ARG A 90 2.76 -16.33 1.21
CA ARG A 90 2.54 -17.78 1.34
C ARG A 90 1.10 -18.21 1.09
N ALA A 91 0.11 -17.38 1.40
CA ALA A 91 -1.31 -17.69 1.20
C ALA A 91 -1.75 -17.79 -0.29
N LYS A 92 -0.80 -17.75 -1.23
CA LYS A 92 -1.04 -17.79 -2.69
C LYS A 92 -0.45 -19.03 -3.38
N ARG A 93 -0.11 -20.08 -2.63
CA ARG A 93 0.17 -21.42 -3.18
C ARG A 93 -1.06 -22.30 -3.09
#